data_AF-A0A8K0KM01-F1
#
_entry.id   AF-A0A8K0KM01-F1
#
_cell.length_a   1.000
_cell.length_b   1.000
_cell.length_c   1.000
_cell.angle_alpha   90.00
_cell.angle_beta   90.00
_cell.angle_gamma   90.00
#
_symmetry.space_group_name_H-M   'P 1'
#
loop_
_entity.id
_entity.type
_entity.pdbx_description
1 polymer ?
#
loop_
_entity_poly.entity_id
_entity_poly.type
_entity_poly.pdbx_seq_one_letter_code
_entity_poly.pdbx_strand_id
1 'polypeptide(L)'
;MDLVQSAVFTDPGDQSAWFYLRWLLGRSGSSCRPRLRMGVLQQSSNSYSAALVLNVSREQSVLQAELRIGKKQVKGKWKCSHDLKVSYLWILVPDECNEDISAALERAGEERPSIVITEGGEEVDELFLKKVPPKEDGILEWLAVESMEDNGKSLLIPVLEEQLSLCTQLLDLEPDSRWALLTAVQLLRTLKMRQPKSKLKEYDEMVMEYLDKLIAIDPLRCGYYTDLRSDCCLESALHPGNLTSSIIDLSSLGLTKFPSPLASLPIALVSATDIDLSCNLTLTLPLVRTGALAALAHLPRLRCLRISASFHKLNNLFSSLNLLPNLPHLLQLELVPDDDHEVTLSKEVVHLIYEIIPSLRSLKPV
;
A
#
# COMPACT_ATOMS: atom_id res chain seq x y z
N MET A 1 29.14 2.56 -13.57
CA MET A 1 28.95 1.55 -12.51
C MET A 1 30.30 1.20 -11.87
N ASP A 2 31.31 0.98 -12.70
CA ASP A 2 32.63 0.45 -12.30
C ASP A 2 33.35 1.28 -11.23
N LEU A 3 33.24 2.62 -11.30
CA LEU A 3 33.86 3.52 -10.31
C LEU A 3 33.32 3.30 -8.90
N VAL A 4 31.99 3.26 -8.75
CA VAL A 4 31.37 3.10 -7.44
C VAL A 4 31.52 1.67 -6.92
N GLN A 5 31.49 0.68 -7.81
CA GLN A 5 31.81 -0.71 -7.45
C GLN A 5 33.22 -0.81 -6.89
N SER A 6 34.21 -0.29 -7.61
CA SER A 6 35.61 -0.31 -7.16
C SER A 6 35.78 0.35 -5.80
N ALA A 7 35.11 1.47 -5.55
CA ALA A 7 35.13 2.15 -4.25
C ALA A 7 34.56 1.27 -3.13
N VAL A 8 33.38 0.67 -3.36
CA VAL A 8 32.70 -0.22 -2.41
C VAL A 8 33.55 -1.48 -2.07
N PHE A 9 34.26 -2.06 -3.05
CA PHE A 9 35.10 -3.25 -2.81
C PHE A 9 36.48 -2.92 -2.25
N THR A 10 36.98 -1.71 -2.46
CA THR A 10 38.29 -1.28 -1.93
C THR A 10 38.20 -0.90 -0.46
N ASP A 11 37.10 -0.25 -0.05
CA ASP A 11 36.80 0.06 1.35
C ASP A 11 35.32 -0.18 1.64
N PRO A 12 34.93 -1.43 2.01
CA PRO A 12 33.56 -1.77 2.37
C PRO A 12 32.99 -0.96 3.55
N GLY A 13 33.87 -0.37 4.37
CA GLY A 13 33.50 0.49 5.50
C GLY A 13 33.05 1.89 5.08
N ASP A 14 33.44 2.37 3.90
CA ASP A 14 33.06 3.69 3.40
C ASP A 14 31.58 3.72 2.98
N GLN A 15 30.76 4.22 3.91
CA GLN A 15 29.33 4.37 3.68
C GLN A 15 28.97 5.24 2.47
N SER A 16 29.81 6.20 2.08
CA SER A 16 29.48 7.18 1.04
C SER A 16 29.33 6.51 -0.34
N ALA A 17 30.22 5.56 -0.65
CA ALA A 17 30.17 4.77 -1.87
C ALA A 17 28.87 3.95 -1.95
N TRP A 18 28.45 3.35 -0.82
CA TRP A 18 27.22 2.59 -0.72
C TRP A 18 25.95 3.43 -0.89
N PHE A 19 25.92 4.64 -0.31
CA PHE A 19 24.81 5.57 -0.53
C PHE A 19 24.69 5.97 -1.99
N TYR A 20 25.81 6.26 -2.65
CA TYR A 20 25.82 6.61 -4.07
C TYR A 20 25.40 5.43 -4.96
N LEU A 21 25.86 4.21 -4.66
CA LEU A 21 25.45 2.99 -5.36
C LEU A 21 23.93 2.79 -5.28
N ARG A 22 23.36 2.84 -4.08
CA ARG A 22 21.91 2.71 -3.89
C ARG A 22 21.13 3.80 -4.60
N TRP A 23 21.60 5.04 -4.56
CA TRP A 23 20.98 6.14 -5.30
C TRP A 23 20.98 5.89 -6.81
N LEU A 24 22.09 5.40 -7.36
CA LEU A 24 22.24 5.11 -8.78
C LEU A 24 21.32 3.95 -9.22
N LEU A 25 21.25 2.88 -8.42
CA LEU A 25 20.37 1.73 -8.66
C LEU A 25 18.88 2.06 -8.47
N GLY A 26 18.58 3.02 -7.59
CA GLY A 26 17.24 3.54 -7.37
C GLY A 26 16.70 4.42 -8.50
N ARG A 27 17.53 4.79 -9.49
CA ARG A 27 17.09 5.49 -10.72
C ARG A 27 16.32 4.53 -11.63
N SER A 28 15.16 4.08 -11.17
CA SER A 28 14.08 3.83 -12.11
C SER A 28 13.82 5.15 -12.82
N GLY A 29 13.75 5.18 -14.16
CA GLY A 29 13.36 6.35 -14.95
C GLY A 29 11.93 6.82 -14.71
N SER A 30 11.47 6.83 -13.45
CA SER A 30 10.29 7.48 -12.96
C SER A 30 10.45 8.96 -13.27
N SER A 31 10.05 9.35 -14.47
CA SER A 31 9.75 10.74 -14.77
C SER A 31 8.88 11.28 -13.62
N CYS A 32 9.17 12.48 -13.13
CA CYS A 32 8.26 13.20 -12.22
C CYS A 32 6.87 13.48 -12.83
N ARG A 33 6.67 13.05 -14.09
CA ARG A 33 5.39 12.98 -14.79
C ARG A 33 4.46 12.01 -14.04
N PRO A 34 3.23 12.43 -13.71
CA PRO A 34 2.30 11.58 -13.02
C PRO A 34 1.82 10.48 -13.96
N ARG A 35 1.64 9.28 -13.40
CA ARG A 35 1.10 8.12 -14.10
C ARG A 35 0.09 7.41 -13.23
N LEU A 36 -0.96 6.92 -13.87
CA LEU A 36 -2.01 6.11 -13.26
C LEU A 36 -1.48 4.72 -13.00
N ARG A 37 -1.25 4.41 -11.73
CA ARG A 37 -0.87 3.06 -11.26
C ARG A 37 -2.07 2.15 -11.14
N MET A 38 -3.22 2.73 -10.83
CA MET A 38 -4.45 2.00 -10.60
C MET A 38 -5.65 2.91 -10.78
N GLY A 39 -6.77 2.33 -11.20
CA GLY A 39 -8.08 2.94 -11.18
C GLY A 39 -9.13 1.91 -10.79
N VAL A 40 -10.10 2.34 -9.98
CA VAL A 40 -11.26 1.55 -9.61
C VAL A 40 -12.51 2.39 -9.81
N LEU A 41 -13.53 1.76 -10.37
CA LEU A 41 -14.90 2.26 -10.38
C LEU A 41 -15.79 1.17 -9.80
N GLN A 42 -16.59 1.54 -8.81
CA GLN A 42 -17.56 0.66 -8.17
C GLN A 42 -18.95 1.28 -8.26
N GLN A 43 -19.94 0.42 -8.45
CA GLN A 43 -21.34 0.80 -8.54
C GLN A 43 -22.17 -0.13 -7.65
N SER A 44 -22.89 0.47 -6.71
CA SER A 44 -23.96 -0.13 -5.93
C SER A 44 -25.32 0.31 -6.49
N SER A 45 -26.42 -0.24 -5.97
CA SER A 45 -27.77 0.00 -6.50
C SER A 45 -28.13 1.48 -6.69
N ASN A 46 -27.64 2.37 -5.81
CA ASN A 46 -27.97 3.81 -5.83
C ASN A 46 -26.74 4.74 -5.69
N SER A 47 -25.52 4.21 -5.73
CA SER A 47 -24.32 5.03 -5.58
C SER A 47 -23.14 4.44 -6.33
N TYR A 48 -22.19 5.30 -6.66
CA TYR A 48 -20.91 4.88 -7.23
C TYR A 48 -19.76 5.54 -6.47
N SER A 49 -18.61 4.89 -6.53
CA SER A 49 -17.35 5.42 -6.03
C SER A 49 -16.27 5.14 -7.07
N ALA A 50 -15.37 6.09 -7.26
CA ALA A 50 -14.19 5.88 -8.08
C ALA A 50 -12.94 6.30 -7.31
N ALA A 51 -11.86 5.54 -7.47
CA ALA A 51 -10.58 5.83 -6.85
C ALA A 51 -9.46 5.70 -7.90
N LEU A 52 -8.43 6.53 -7.78
CA LEU A 52 -7.21 6.44 -8.59
C LEU A 52 -5.97 6.49 -7.71
N VAL A 53 -4.88 5.94 -8.24
CA VAL A 53 -3.59 5.88 -7.58
C VAL A 53 -2.51 6.37 -8.52
N LEU A 54 -1.68 7.28 -8.05
CA LEU A 54 -0.56 7.85 -8.79
C LEU A 54 0.78 7.23 -8.40
N ASN A 55 1.74 7.26 -9.33
CA ASN A 55 3.14 6.93 -9.07
C ASN A 55 3.88 8.01 -8.24
N VAL A 56 3.32 9.22 -8.16
CA VAL A 56 3.87 10.36 -7.44
C VAL A 56 2.79 11.06 -6.63
N SER A 57 3.13 11.51 -5.43
CA SER A 57 2.22 12.31 -4.63
C SER A 57 1.93 13.63 -5.33
N ARG A 58 0.67 14.04 -5.40
CA ARG A 58 0.24 15.31 -5.97
C ARG A 58 -0.49 16.15 -4.94
N GLU A 59 -0.43 17.46 -5.06
CA GLU A 59 -1.27 18.36 -4.25
C GLU A 59 -2.68 18.42 -4.84
N GLN A 60 -3.71 18.54 -4.00
CA GLN A 60 -5.11 18.62 -4.46
C GLN A 60 -5.35 19.76 -5.46
N SER A 61 -4.68 20.89 -5.28
CA SER A 61 -4.78 22.07 -6.16
C SER A 61 -4.22 21.83 -7.55
N VAL A 62 -3.34 20.84 -7.71
CA VAL A 62 -2.61 20.55 -8.96
C VAL A 62 -3.19 19.34 -9.69
N LEU A 63 -3.91 18.44 -9.00
CA LEU A 63 -4.50 17.26 -9.63
C LEU A 63 -5.63 17.64 -10.60
N GLN A 64 -5.39 17.41 -11.89
CA GLN A 64 -6.43 17.45 -12.91
C GLN A 64 -6.65 16.01 -13.39
N ALA A 65 -7.72 15.39 -12.89
CA ALA A 65 -8.10 14.03 -13.26
C ALA A 65 -9.59 13.96 -13.60
N GLU A 66 -9.92 13.09 -14.54
CA GLU A 66 -11.27 12.93 -15.06
C GLU A 66 -11.64 11.45 -15.14
N LEU A 67 -12.86 11.10 -14.72
CA LEU A 67 -13.45 9.80 -15.01
C LEU A 67 -14.28 9.93 -16.29
N ARG A 68 -14.01 9.09 -17.28
CA ARG A 68 -14.74 9.04 -18.55
C ARG A 68 -15.47 7.71 -18.67
N ILE A 69 -16.73 7.78 -19.10
CA ILE A 69 -17.54 6.61 -19.46
C ILE A 69 -17.93 6.80 -20.92
N GLY A 70 -17.26 6.05 -21.79
CA GLY A 70 -17.30 6.32 -23.23
C GLY A 70 -16.79 7.73 -23.54
N LYS A 71 -17.59 8.51 -24.29
CA LYS A 71 -17.26 9.90 -24.63
C LYS A 71 -17.70 10.94 -23.59
N LYS A 72 -18.36 10.54 -22.49
CA LYS A 72 -18.86 11.46 -21.47
C LYS A 72 -17.91 11.53 -20.27
N GLN A 73 -17.63 12.74 -19.83
CA GLN A 73 -16.96 13.01 -18.56
C GLN A 73 -17.96 12.96 -17.40
N VAL A 74 -17.61 12.27 -16.34
CA VAL A 74 -18.33 12.29 -15.07
C VAL A 74 -17.93 13.54 -14.29
N LYS A 75 -18.91 14.33 -13.84
CA LYS A 75 -18.64 15.55 -13.06
C LYS A 75 -18.39 15.21 -11.60
N GLY A 76 -17.40 15.84 -11.00
CA GLY A 76 -17.11 15.64 -9.59
C GLY A 76 -15.74 16.18 -9.22
N LYS A 77 -15.41 16.07 -7.94
CA LYS A 77 -14.14 16.55 -7.40
C LYS A 77 -13.35 15.37 -6.82
N TRP A 78 -12.11 15.24 -7.25
CA TRP A 78 -11.16 14.33 -6.63
C TRP A 78 -10.70 14.89 -5.28
N LYS A 79 -10.77 14.06 -4.24
CA LYS A 79 -10.32 14.38 -2.88
C LYS A 79 -9.43 13.28 -2.35
N CYS A 80 -8.48 13.63 -1.49
CA CYS A 80 -7.68 12.70 -0.71
C CYS A 80 -8.18 12.65 0.75
N SER A 81 -7.46 11.94 1.62
CA SER A 81 -7.86 11.80 3.03
C SER A 81 -7.98 13.14 3.75
N HIS A 82 -8.95 13.21 4.66
CA HIS A 82 -9.33 14.43 5.38
C HIS A 82 -8.06 15.03 6.01
N ASP A 83 -7.77 16.29 5.63
CA ASP A 83 -6.63 17.12 6.04
C ASP A 83 -5.30 16.95 5.29
N LEU A 84 -5.14 15.94 4.43
CA LEU A 84 -3.95 15.86 3.59
C LEU A 84 -4.07 16.82 2.41
N LYS A 85 -3.02 17.63 2.18
CA LYS A 85 -2.91 18.45 0.97
C LYS A 85 -2.32 17.68 -0.20
N VAL A 86 -1.60 16.60 0.08
CA VAL A 86 -0.84 15.82 -0.91
C VAL A 86 -1.10 14.33 -0.72
N SER A 87 -1.39 13.61 -1.81
CA SER A 87 -1.70 12.17 -1.75
C SER A 87 -1.34 11.44 -3.06
N TYR A 88 -1.13 10.14 -2.93
CA TYR A 88 -1.05 9.18 -4.04
C TYR A 88 -2.44 8.63 -4.40
N LEU A 89 -3.32 8.49 -3.41
CA LEU A 89 -4.68 7.98 -3.54
C LEU A 89 -5.69 9.14 -3.58
N TRP A 90 -6.59 9.08 -4.55
CA TRP A 90 -7.64 10.07 -4.75
C TRP A 90 -8.97 9.37 -4.98
N ILE A 91 -10.03 9.90 -4.39
CA ILE A 91 -11.40 9.42 -4.56
C ILE A 91 -12.22 10.50 -5.25
N LEU A 92 -13.01 10.09 -6.22
CA LEU A 92 -13.99 10.95 -6.86
C LEU A 92 -15.20 11.11 -5.93
N VAL A 93 -15.44 12.34 -5.48
CA VAL A 93 -16.71 12.74 -4.89
C VAL A 93 -17.59 13.28 -6.01
N PRO A 94 -18.65 12.55 -6.40
CA PRO A 94 -19.47 12.95 -7.53
C PRO A 94 -20.39 14.13 -7.21
N ASP A 95 -20.70 14.92 -8.24
CA ASP A 95 -21.72 15.98 -8.14
C ASP A 95 -23.14 15.37 -8.12
N GLU A 96 -24.05 15.99 -7.37
CA GLU A 96 -25.46 15.56 -7.23
C GLU A 96 -26.21 15.53 -8.57
N CYS A 97 -25.76 16.31 -9.55
CA CYS A 97 -26.41 16.47 -10.87
C CYS A 97 -25.92 15.49 -11.94
N ASN A 98 -25.14 14.46 -11.60
CA ASN A 98 -24.71 13.49 -12.62
C ASN A 98 -25.88 12.67 -13.15
N GLU A 99 -25.84 12.34 -14.45
CA GLU A 99 -26.66 11.25 -15.00
C GLU A 99 -26.40 9.98 -14.19
N ASP A 100 -27.41 9.12 -14.08
CA ASP A 100 -27.24 7.80 -13.48
C ASP A 100 -26.09 7.07 -14.20
N ILE A 101 -24.98 6.88 -13.48
CA ILE A 101 -23.79 6.22 -14.01
C ILE A 101 -24.14 4.82 -14.49
N SER A 102 -25.13 4.17 -13.88
CA SER A 102 -25.70 2.91 -14.34
C SER A 102 -26.17 3.01 -15.80
N ALA A 103 -26.99 4.03 -16.09
CA ALA A 103 -27.48 4.30 -17.44
C ALA A 103 -26.37 4.78 -18.39
N ALA A 104 -25.31 5.41 -17.89
CA ALA A 104 -24.14 5.77 -18.69
C ALA A 104 -23.30 4.55 -19.08
N LEU A 105 -23.09 3.62 -18.14
CA LEU A 105 -22.37 2.35 -18.36
C LEU A 105 -23.15 1.42 -19.29
N GLU A 106 -24.48 1.35 -19.14
CA GLU A 106 -25.34 0.59 -20.06
C GLU A 106 -25.32 1.16 -21.48
N ARG A 107 -25.41 2.49 -21.64
CA ARG A 107 -25.33 3.15 -22.96
C ARG A 107 -23.95 3.04 -23.60
N ALA A 108 -22.89 3.07 -22.80
CA ALA A 108 -21.52 2.92 -23.29
C ALA A 108 -21.29 1.54 -23.95
N GLY A 109 -22.09 0.53 -23.59
CA GLY A 109 -22.03 -0.80 -24.20
C GLY A 109 -20.68 -1.46 -23.99
N GLU A 110 -19.88 -1.59 -25.07
CA GLU A 110 -18.52 -2.14 -25.02
C GLU A 110 -17.45 -1.09 -24.67
N GLU A 111 -17.77 0.21 -24.68
CA GLU A 111 -16.82 1.27 -24.34
C GLU A 111 -16.44 1.19 -22.85
N ARG A 112 -15.14 1.00 -22.58
CA ARG A 112 -14.62 0.82 -21.23
C ARG A 112 -14.51 2.17 -20.51
N PRO A 113 -14.87 2.25 -19.21
CA PRO A 113 -14.57 3.43 -18.41
C PRO A 113 -13.06 3.67 -18.39
N SER A 114 -12.64 4.92 -18.40
CA SER A 114 -11.23 5.29 -18.25
C SER A 114 -11.05 6.41 -17.25
N ILE A 115 -9.88 6.43 -16.61
CA ILE A 115 -9.43 7.57 -15.80
C ILE A 115 -8.33 8.25 -16.59
N VAL A 116 -8.40 9.58 -16.70
CA VAL A 116 -7.45 10.40 -17.46
C VAL A 116 -6.84 11.44 -16.53
N ILE A 117 -5.53 11.65 -16.63
CA ILE A 117 -4.83 12.75 -15.97
C ILE A 117 -4.38 13.74 -17.01
N THR A 118 -4.56 15.02 -16.71
CA THR A 118 -4.08 16.14 -17.51
C THR A 118 -3.08 16.99 -16.73
N GLU A 119 -2.11 17.58 -17.43
CA GLU A 119 -1.23 18.63 -16.89
C GLU A 119 -1.06 19.71 -17.97
N GLY A 120 -1.25 20.98 -17.61
CA GLY A 120 -1.13 22.08 -18.57
C GLY A 120 -2.16 22.05 -19.71
N GLY A 121 -3.27 21.32 -19.53
CA GLY A 121 -4.31 21.14 -20.56
C GLY A 121 -4.05 20.00 -21.55
N GLU A 122 -2.94 19.27 -21.42
CA GLU A 122 -2.65 18.09 -22.23
C GLU A 122 -2.88 16.79 -21.44
N GLU A 123 -3.33 15.74 -22.12
CA GLU A 123 -3.47 14.41 -21.54
C GLU A 123 -2.10 13.78 -21.31
N VAL A 124 -1.85 13.43 -20.06
CA VAL A 124 -0.57 12.90 -19.59
C VAL A 124 -0.58 11.39 -19.59
N ASP A 125 -1.69 10.82 -19.11
CA ASP A 125 -1.88 9.38 -18.96
C ASP A 125 -3.38 9.02 -18.96
N GLU A 126 -3.70 7.83 -19.44
CA GLU A 126 -5.07 7.29 -19.47
C GLU A 126 -5.06 5.80 -19.10
N LEU A 127 -5.96 5.42 -18.18
CA LEU A 127 -6.07 4.05 -17.69
C LEU A 127 -7.49 3.51 -17.92
N PHE A 128 -7.61 2.53 -18.83
CA PHE A 128 -8.88 1.86 -19.15
C PHE A 128 -9.21 0.76 -18.15
N LEU A 129 -10.36 0.89 -17.49
CA LEU A 129 -10.86 -0.03 -16.48
C LEU A 129 -11.53 -1.25 -17.12
N LYS A 130 -11.25 -2.43 -16.57
CA LYS A 130 -11.85 -3.70 -17.02
C LYS A 130 -12.88 -4.16 -16.00
N LYS A 131 -14.04 -4.60 -16.48
CA LYS A 131 -15.10 -5.15 -15.61
C LYS A 131 -14.58 -6.38 -14.89
N VAL A 132 -14.68 -6.38 -13.57
CA VAL A 132 -14.37 -7.50 -12.68
C VAL A 132 -15.60 -8.41 -12.60
N PRO A 133 -15.44 -9.74 -12.55
CA PRO A 133 -16.56 -10.64 -12.31
C PRO A 133 -17.35 -10.23 -11.07
N PRO A 134 -18.70 -10.23 -11.12
CA PRO A 134 -19.52 -9.83 -9.99
C PRO A 134 -19.24 -10.73 -8.79
N LYS A 135 -19.04 -10.12 -7.62
CA LYS A 135 -18.92 -10.81 -6.34
C LYS A 135 -20.31 -10.96 -5.71
N GLU A 136 -20.42 -11.78 -4.66
CA GLU A 136 -21.69 -12.10 -3.97
C GLU A 136 -22.39 -10.87 -3.34
N ASP A 137 -21.68 -9.74 -3.21
CA ASP A 137 -22.17 -8.52 -2.59
C ASP A 137 -22.99 -7.60 -3.51
N GLY A 138 -23.20 -7.99 -4.78
CA GLY A 138 -24.02 -7.25 -5.73
C GLY A 138 -23.42 -5.92 -6.21
N ILE A 139 -22.17 -5.64 -5.86
CA ILE A 139 -21.44 -4.45 -6.31
C ILE A 139 -20.76 -4.76 -7.65
N LEU A 140 -21.06 -3.96 -8.67
CA LEU A 140 -20.35 -4.00 -9.94
C LEU A 140 -19.03 -3.25 -9.82
N GLU A 141 -17.95 -3.81 -10.36
CA GLU A 141 -16.61 -3.26 -10.24
C GLU A 141 -15.90 -3.26 -11.59
N TRP A 142 -15.15 -2.18 -11.84
CA TRP A 142 -14.18 -2.08 -12.91
C TRP A 142 -12.83 -1.72 -12.29
N LEU A 143 -11.80 -2.46 -12.68
CA LEU A 143 -10.45 -2.33 -12.14
C LEU A 143 -9.45 -2.26 -13.30
N ALA A 144 -8.47 -1.39 -13.15
CA ALA A 144 -7.22 -1.49 -13.88
C ALA A 144 -6.06 -1.27 -12.93
N VAL A 145 -5.01 -2.05 -13.17
CA VAL A 145 -3.70 -1.89 -12.57
C VAL A 145 -2.77 -1.66 -13.74
N GLU A 146 -1.90 -0.65 -13.65
CA GLU A 146 -0.86 -0.41 -14.66
C GLU A 146 -0.15 -1.74 -14.90
N SER A 147 -0.27 -2.25 -16.14
CA SER A 147 0.54 -3.39 -16.57
C SER A 147 1.99 -2.97 -16.35
N MET A 148 2.75 -3.74 -15.56
CA MET A 148 4.20 -3.56 -15.47
C MET A 148 4.89 -3.95 -16.79
N GLU A 149 4.33 -3.56 -17.94
CA GLU A 149 4.95 -3.66 -19.25
C GLU A 149 6.12 -2.67 -19.30
N ASP A 150 7.22 -3.22 -18.82
CA ASP A 150 8.64 -3.10 -19.14
C ASP A 150 9.11 -2.05 -20.17
N ASN A 151 8.63 -0.81 -20.09
CA ASN A 151 9.10 0.27 -20.96
C ASN A 151 10.52 0.81 -20.58
N GLY A 152 11.46 -0.09 -20.26
CA GLY A 152 12.89 0.21 -20.11
C GLY A 152 13.58 -0.37 -18.88
N LYS A 153 12.92 -1.23 -18.08
CA LYS A 153 13.49 -1.81 -16.85
C LYS A 153 14.16 -3.18 -17.07
N SER A 154 13.88 -3.85 -18.17
CA SER A 154 14.51 -5.12 -18.60
C SER A 154 16.03 -5.04 -18.62
N LEU A 155 16.58 -3.94 -19.15
CA LEU A 155 18.03 -3.75 -19.28
C LEU A 155 18.74 -3.57 -17.94
N LEU A 156 18.02 -3.21 -16.87
CA LEU A 156 18.57 -3.03 -15.53
C LEU A 156 18.61 -4.33 -14.73
N ILE A 157 17.82 -5.35 -15.10
CA ILE A 157 17.76 -6.62 -14.37
C ILE A 157 19.15 -7.28 -14.31
N PRO A 158 19.89 -7.45 -15.44
CA PRO A 158 21.22 -8.06 -15.38
C PRO A 158 22.19 -7.28 -14.51
N VAL A 159 22.11 -5.95 -14.54
CA VAL A 159 22.95 -5.07 -13.71
C VAL A 159 22.64 -5.26 -12.22
N LEU A 160 21.36 -5.34 -11.87
CA LEU A 160 20.92 -5.57 -10.49
C LEU A 160 21.30 -6.97 -9.98
N GLU A 161 21.17 -8.00 -10.82
CA GLU A 161 21.59 -9.37 -10.51
C GLU A 161 23.12 -9.47 -10.34
N GLU A 162 23.89 -8.81 -11.21
CA GLU A 162 25.33 -8.68 -11.05
C GLU A 162 25.69 -7.98 -9.74
N GLN A 163 25.04 -6.85 -9.41
CA GLN A 163 25.29 -6.16 -8.15
C GLN A 163 24.96 -7.02 -6.94
N LEU A 164 23.87 -7.79 -7.02
CA LEU A 164 23.49 -8.71 -5.96
C LEU A 164 24.56 -9.79 -5.78
N SER A 165 25.04 -10.38 -6.89
CA SER A 165 26.11 -11.38 -6.85
C SER A 165 27.40 -10.82 -6.25
N LEU A 166 27.75 -9.57 -6.55
CA LEU A 166 28.93 -8.95 -5.95
C LEU A 166 28.74 -8.67 -4.45
N CYS A 167 27.54 -8.24 -4.04
CA CYS A 167 27.21 -8.12 -2.62
C CYS A 167 27.31 -9.46 -1.89
N THR A 168 26.81 -10.56 -2.48
CA THR A 168 26.89 -11.89 -1.84
C THR A 168 28.34 -12.36 -1.72
N GLN A 169 29.17 -12.16 -2.76
CA GLN A 169 30.60 -12.49 -2.70
C GLN A 169 31.33 -11.70 -1.59
N LEU A 170 30.98 -10.43 -1.39
CA LEU A 170 31.53 -9.64 -0.29
C LEU A 170 31.05 -10.17 1.07
N LEU A 171 29.79 -10.59 1.18
CA LEU A 171 29.25 -11.17 2.42
C LEU A 171 29.89 -12.53 2.75
N ASP A 172 30.38 -13.28 1.77
CA ASP A 172 31.16 -14.51 2.02
C ASP A 172 32.50 -14.20 2.71
N LEU A 173 33.10 -13.03 2.42
CA LEU A 173 34.37 -12.57 3.01
C LEU A 173 34.16 -11.78 4.31
N GLU A 174 33.17 -10.89 4.31
CA GLU A 174 32.82 -9.97 5.39
C GLU A 174 31.34 -10.14 5.77
N PRO A 175 31.00 -11.21 6.51
CA PRO A 175 29.62 -11.58 6.78
C PRO A 175 28.82 -10.50 7.51
N ASP A 176 29.48 -9.64 8.29
CA ASP A 176 28.85 -8.60 9.11
C ASP A 176 28.95 -7.20 8.45
N SER A 177 29.19 -7.15 7.14
CA SER A 177 29.16 -5.89 6.38
C SER A 177 27.74 -5.34 6.28
N ARG A 178 27.40 -4.41 7.19
CA ARG A 178 26.08 -3.75 7.28
C ARG A 178 25.62 -3.18 5.94
N TRP A 179 26.55 -2.57 5.20
CA TRP A 179 26.21 -1.90 3.95
C TRP A 179 25.99 -2.87 2.81
N ALA A 180 26.73 -3.97 2.77
CA ALA A 180 26.51 -5.05 1.82
C ALA A 180 25.16 -5.74 2.07
N LEU A 181 24.85 -6.07 3.33
CA LEU A 181 23.55 -6.64 3.73
C LEU A 181 22.39 -5.72 3.33
N LEU A 182 22.45 -4.44 3.69
CA LEU A 182 21.38 -3.49 3.39
C LEU A 182 21.20 -3.29 1.88
N THR A 183 22.30 -3.25 1.12
CA THR A 183 22.23 -3.10 -0.34
C THR A 183 21.67 -4.37 -0.99
N ALA A 184 22.06 -5.56 -0.53
CA ALA A 184 21.49 -6.83 -0.97
C ALA A 184 19.98 -6.90 -0.73
N VAL A 185 19.50 -6.49 0.45
CA VAL A 185 18.06 -6.40 0.76
C VAL A 185 17.32 -5.53 -0.25
N GLN A 186 17.85 -4.35 -0.59
CA GLN A 186 17.21 -3.45 -1.56
C GLN A 186 17.21 -4.00 -2.99
N LEU A 187 18.29 -4.66 -3.39
CA LEU A 187 18.41 -5.34 -4.69
C LEU A 187 17.39 -6.47 -4.81
N LEU A 188 17.32 -7.35 -3.80
CA LEU A 188 16.38 -8.47 -3.73
C LEU A 188 14.93 -7.96 -3.84
N ARG A 189 14.55 -6.94 -3.07
CA ARG A 189 13.22 -6.31 -3.16
C ARG A 189 12.91 -5.77 -4.55
N THR A 190 13.90 -5.13 -5.18
CA THR A 190 13.74 -4.54 -6.53
C THR A 190 13.60 -5.61 -7.61
N LEU A 191 14.33 -6.72 -7.49
CA LEU A 191 14.32 -7.84 -8.42
C LEU A 191 13.07 -8.73 -8.24
N LYS A 192 12.62 -8.94 -7.01
CA LYS A 192 11.45 -9.76 -6.65
C LYS A 192 10.22 -9.41 -7.48
N MET A 193 9.95 -8.12 -7.69
CA MET A 193 8.80 -7.65 -8.48
C MET A 193 8.82 -8.06 -9.96
N ARG A 194 9.91 -8.67 -10.45
CA ARG A 194 10.13 -9.02 -11.86
C ARG A 194 10.53 -10.49 -12.08
N GLN A 195 10.71 -11.26 -11.01
CA GLN A 195 11.12 -12.66 -11.09
C GLN A 195 9.89 -13.59 -11.10
N PRO A 196 10.00 -14.80 -11.69
CA PRO A 196 8.92 -15.78 -11.66
C PRO A 196 8.60 -16.20 -10.22
N LYS A 197 7.35 -16.63 -10.00
CA LYS A 197 6.86 -17.05 -8.67
C LYS A 197 7.75 -18.05 -7.95
N SER A 198 8.46 -18.90 -8.70
CA SER A 198 9.39 -19.91 -8.16
C SER A 198 10.56 -19.32 -7.36
N LYS A 199 11.03 -18.11 -7.68
CA LYS A 199 12.15 -17.44 -6.97
C LYS A 199 11.70 -16.48 -5.86
N LEU A 200 10.41 -16.14 -5.79
CA LEU A 200 9.91 -15.16 -4.81
C LEU A 200 10.15 -15.62 -3.37
N LYS A 201 9.92 -16.91 -3.11
CA LYS A 201 10.07 -17.48 -1.76
C LYS A 201 11.53 -17.45 -1.29
N GLU A 202 12.46 -17.84 -2.17
CA GLU A 202 13.90 -17.78 -1.89
C GLU A 202 14.35 -16.36 -1.57
N TYR A 203 13.91 -15.37 -2.35
CA TYR A 203 14.27 -13.97 -2.11
C TYR A 203 13.66 -13.44 -0.81
N ASP A 204 12.42 -13.81 -0.48
CA ASP A 204 11.79 -13.43 0.78
C ASP A 204 12.55 -14.01 1.98
N GLU A 205 12.95 -15.27 1.92
CA GLU A 205 13.75 -15.92 2.98
C GLU A 205 15.10 -15.22 3.17
N MET A 206 15.83 -14.93 2.08
CA MET A 206 17.10 -14.20 2.13
C MET A 206 16.93 -12.78 2.70
N VAL A 207 15.89 -12.06 2.30
CA VAL A 207 15.61 -10.71 2.81
C VAL A 207 15.38 -10.74 4.33
N MET A 208 14.59 -11.70 4.82
CA MET A 208 14.32 -11.82 6.26
C MET A 208 15.60 -12.16 7.03
N GLU A 209 16.42 -13.09 6.52
CA GLU A 209 17.70 -13.45 7.13
C GLU A 209 18.64 -12.24 7.23
N TYR A 210 18.80 -11.49 6.14
CA TYR A 210 19.68 -10.31 6.12
C TYR A 210 19.18 -9.19 7.04
N LEU A 211 17.86 -9.00 7.13
CA LEU A 211 17.28 -8.02 8.05
C LEU A 211 17.48 -8.42 9.52
N ASP A 212 17.30 -9.71 9.86
CA ASP A 212 17.55 -10.21 11.20
C ASP A 212 19.02 -10.04 11.61
N LYS A 213 19.93 -10.30 10.67
CA LYS A 213 21.35 -10.06 10.87
C LYS A 213 21.66 -8.57 11.09
N LEU A 214 21.10 -7.68 10.27
CA LEU A 214 21.26 -6.22 10.41
C LEU A 214 20.77 -5.71 11.76
N ILE A 215 19.62 -6.21 12.23
CA ILE A 215 19.08 -5.87 13.55
C ILE A 215 20.06 -6.25 14.67
N ALA A 216 20.72 -7.41 14.55
CA ALA A 216 21.68 -7.89 15.54
C ALA A 216 23.01 -7.10 15.54
N ILE A 217 23.57 -6.79 14.37
CA ILE A 217 24.93 -6.21 14.25
C ILE A 217 24.96 -4.68 14.21
N ASP A 218 23.81 -4.01 14.09
CA ASP A 218 23.67 -2.55 14.03
C ASP A 218 22.47 -2.07 14.88
N PRO A 219 22.55 -2.25 16.21
CA PRO A 219 21.44 -2.00 17.13
C PRO A 219 20.99 -0.54 17.15
N LEU A 220 21.86 0.42 16.79
CA LEU A 220 21.49 1.84 16.70
C LEU A 220 20.48 2.14 15.58
N ARG A 221 20.39 1.25 14.58
CA ARG A 221 19.46 1.35 13.44
C ARG A 221 18.41 0.25 13.42
N CYS A 222 18.27 -0.52 14.51
CA CYS A 222 17.31 -1.63 14.57
C CYS A 222 15.89 -1.22 14.19
N GLY A 223 15.41 -0.05 14.65
CA GLY A 223 14.10 0.49 14.29
C GLY A 223 13.90 0.72 12.79
N TYR A 224 14.95 1.16 12.09
CA TYR A 224 14.91 1.30 10.63
C TYR A 224 14.79 -0.07 9.94
N TYR A 225 15.52 -1.09 10.41
CA TYR A 225 15.46 -2.43 9.82
C TYR A 225 14.14 -3.15 10.13
N THR A 226 13.56 -2.97 11.32
CA THR A 226 12.24 -3.51 11.66
C THR A 226 11.13 -2.85 10.81
N ASP A 227 11.24 -1.55 10.57
CA ASP A 227 10.36 -0.84 9.64
C ASP A 227 10.55 -1.35 8.21
N LEU A 228 11.78 -1.63 7.80
CA LEU A 228 12.08 -2.20 6.49
C LEU A 228 11.51 -3.62 6.33
N ARG A 229 11.57 -4.43 7.39
CA ARG A 229 10.93 -5.76 7.46
C ARG A 229 9.42 -5.65 7.27
N SER A 230 8.79 -4.68 7.92
CA SER A 230 7.35 -4.42 7.74
C SER A 230 7.01 -4.16 6.27
N ASP A 231 7.76 -3.29 5.58
CA ASP A 231 7.56 -3.05 4.14
C ASP A 231 7.68 -4.33 3.32
N CYS A 232 8.67 -5.19 3.61
CA CYS A 232 8.88 -6.44 2.87
C CYS A 232 7.72 -7.43 3.07
N CYS A 233 7.26 -7.61 4.31
CA CYS A 233 6.11 -8.46 4.64
C CYS A 233 4.86 -7.98 3.89
N LEU A 234 4.62 -6.67 3.88
CA LEU A 234 3.48 -6.05 3.20
C LEU A 234 3.58 -6.22 1.68
N GLU A 235 4.76 -6.03 1.09
CA GLU A 235 5.00 -6.26 -0.34
C GLU A 235 4.71 -7.72 -0.73
N SER A 236 5.06 -8.70 0.11
CA SER A 236 4.74 -10.11 -0.11
C SER A 236 3.24 -10.38 0.03
N ALA A 237 2.62 -9.95 1.14
CA ALA A 237 1.21 -10.21 1.40
C ALA A 237 0.29 -9.57 0.35
N LEU A 238 0.65 -8.37 -0.13
CA LEU A 238 -0.10 -7.59 -1.10
C LEU A 238 0.35 -7.82 -2.54
N HIS A 239 1.19 -8.83 -2.79
CA HIS A 239 1.59 -9.18 -4.14
C HIS A 239 0.35 -9.64 -4.95
N PRO A 240 0.13 -9.18 -6.20
CA PRO A 240 -1.06 -9.52 -6.99
C PRO A 240 -1.31 -11.04 -7.11
N GLY A 241 -0.25 -11.84 -7.09
CA GLY A 241 -0.35 -13.29 -7.12
C GLY A 241 -0.96 -13.94 -5.88
N ASN A 242 -1.07 -13.22 -4.76
CA ASN A 242 -1.62 -13.66 -3.48
C ASN A 242 -3.03 -13.09 -3.21
N LEU A 243 -3.45 -12.08 -3.97
CA LEU A 243 -4.74 -11.39 -3.83
C LEU A 243 -5.84 -12.12 -4.59
N THR A 244 -6.10 -13.37 -4.22
CA THR A 244 -7.16 -14.19 -4.84
C THR A 244 -8.56 -13.93 -4.24
N SER A 245 -8.62 -13.24 -3.11
CA SER A 245 -9.86 -12.87 -2.40
C SER A 245 -9.88 -11.38 -2.09
N SER A 246 -11.04 -10.86 -1.68
CA SER A 246 -11.17 -9.51 -1.11
C SER A 246 -10.76 -9.46 0.37
N ILE A 247 -10.27 -10.56 0.93
CA ILE A 247 -9.83 -10.67 2.31
C ILE A 247 -8.31 -10.52 2.30
N ILE A 248 -7.81 -9.52 3.01
CA ILE A 248 -6.38 -9.24 3.13
C ILE A 248 -5.97 -9.55 4.56
N ASP A 249 -5.22 -10.64 4.71
CA ASP A 249 -4.63 -11.04 5.97
C ASP A 249 -3.23 -10.46 6.12
N LEU A 250 -3.08 -9.52 7.06
CA LEU A 250 -1.80 -8.94 7.49
C LEU A 250 -1.54 -9.23 8.97
N SER A 251 -2.20 -10.24 9.53
CA SER A 251 -2.05 -10.62 10.93
C SER A 251 -0.70 -11.27 11.20
N SER A 252 -0.18 -11.11 12.42
CA SER A 252 1.04 -11.79 12.89
C SER A 252 2.30 -11.57 12.03
N LEU A 253 2.37 -10.48 11.28
CA LEU A 253 3.51 -10.16 10.41
C LEU A 253 4.62 -9.37 11.13
N GLY A 254 4.42 -9.04 12.41
CA GLY A 254 5.37 -8.26 13.21
C GLY A 254 5.52 -6.81 12.74
N LEU A 255 4.46 -6.23 12.17
CA LEU A 255 4.51 -4.91 11.55
C LEU A 255 4.75 -3.81 12.59
N THR A 256 5.72 -2.92 12.35
CA THR A 256 6.00 -1.74 13.18
C THR A 256 5.48 -0.45 12.57
N LYS A 257 5.15 -0.46 11.28
CA LYS A 257 4.53 0.66 10.57
C LYS A 257 3.48 0.17 9.60
N PHE A 258 2.46 0.99 9.40
CA PHE A 258 1.53 0.78 8.30
C PHE A 258 2.15 1.36 7.01
N PRO A 259 1.96 0.72 5.85
CA PRO A 259 2.76 0.97 4.66
C PRO A 259 2.72 2.42 4.18
N SER A 260 3.86 2.85 3.66
CA SER A 260 3.97 4.10 2.91
C SER A 260 3.14 4.01 1.62
N PRO A 261 2.39 5.07 1.25
CA PRO A 261 1.54 5.08 0.04
C PRO A 261 2.31 4.93 -1.29
N LEU A 262 3.64 4.84 -1.24
CA LEU A 262 4.54 4.59 -2.37
C LEU A 262 4.66 3.12 -2.78
N ALA A 263 4.39 2.16 -1.88
CA ALA A 263 4.43 0.74 -2.20
C ALA A 263 3.09 0.29 -2.80
N SER A 264 3.03 -0.92 -3.37
CA SER A 264 1.88 -1.59 -4.02
C SER A 264 0.55 -1.65 -3.22
N LEU A 265 0.50 -1.02 -2.04
CA LEU A 265 -0.61 -0.92 -1.11
C LEU A 265 -1.94 -0.45 -1.72
N PRO A 266 -1.99 0.62 -2.54
CA PRO A 266 -3.28 1.12 -3.02
C PRO A 266 -3.98 0.11 -3.95
N ILE A 267 -3.21 -0.74 -4.64
CA ILE A 267 -3.75 -1.71 -5.60
C ILE A 267 -4.54 -2.82 -4.91
N ALA A 268 -4.04 -3.32 -3.79
CA ALA A 268 -4.68 -4.41 -3.07
C ALA A 268 -5.87 -3.93 -2.24
N LEU A 269 -5.69 -2.81 -1.51
CA LEU A 269 -6.61 -2.39 -0.48
C LEU A 269 -7.95 -1.83 -1.01
N VAL A 270 -7.97 -1.20 -2.19
CA VAL A 270 -9.20 -0.54 -2.70
C VAL A 270 -10.33 -1.56 -2.95
N SER A 271 -9.99 -2.80 -3.30
CA SER A 271 -10.96 -3.87 -3.50
C SER A 271 -11.16 -4.78 -2.28
N ALA A 272 -10.49 -4.47 -1.16
CA ALA A 272 -10.57 -5.26 0.07
C ALA A 272 -11.89 -5.04 0.81
N THR A 273 -12.54 -6.12 1.20
CA THR A 273 -13.74 -6.12 2.05
C THR A 273 -13.38 -6.33 3.52
N ASP A 274 -12.33 -7.11 3.75
CA ASP A 274 -11.89 -7.55 5.06
C ASP A 274 -10.39 -7.30 5.14
N ILE A 275 -9.94 -6.58 6.17
CA ILE A 275 -8.52 -6.37 6.44
C ILE A 275 -8.25 -6.85 7.86
N ASP A 276 -7.29 -7.75 7.98
CA ASP A 276 -6.79 -8.23 9.26
C ASP A 276 -5.43 -7.62 9.59
N LEU A 277 -5.36 -6.80 10.63
CA LEU A 277 -4.13 -6.20 11.15
C LEU A 277 -3.78 -6.71 12.55
N SER A 278 -4.47 -7.76 13.01
CA SER A 278 -4.29 -8.30 14.36
C SER A 278 -2.90 -8.92 14.60
N CYS A 279 -2.58 -9.17 15.86
CA CYS A 279 -1.30 -9.73 16.29
C CYS A 279 -0.06 -8.96 15.78
N ASN A 280 -0.17 -7.63 15.64
CA ASN A 280 0.94 -6.73 15.32
C ASN A 280 1.15 -5.74 16.49
N LEU A 281 1.61 -6.24 17.63
CA LEU A 281 1.78 -5.54 18.91
C LEU A 281 2.44 -4.14 18.84
N THR A 282 3.37 -3.97 17.90
CA THR A 282 4.15 -2.74 17.68
C THR A 282 3.45 -1.74 16.76
N LEU A 283 2.44 -2.19 16.00
CA LEU A 283 1.69 -1.41 15.00
C LEU A 283 0.62 -0.51 15.62
N THR A 284 0.07 -0.86 16.79
CA THR A 284 -1.11 -0.21 17.38
C THR A 284 -0.94 1.29 17.61
N LEU A 285 0.22 1.73 18.11
CA LEU A 285 0.49 3.16 18.35
C LEU A 285 0.82 3.93 17.05
N PRO A 286 1.67 3.41 16.14
CA PRO A 286 1.91 4.00 14.82
C PRO A 286 0.66 4.13 13.95
N LEU A 287 -0.21 3.12 13.87
CA LEU A 287 -1.46 3.15 13.10
C LEU A 287 -2.30 4.39 13.40
N VAL A 288 -2.35 4.71 14.69
CA VAL A 288 -3.14 5.79 15.27
C VAL A 288 -2.45 7.14 15.11
N ARG A 289 -1.14 7.23 15.38
CA ARG A 289 -0.39 8.50 15.33
C ARG A 289 -0.04 8.98 13.93
N THR A 290 0.12 8.06 12.98
CA THR A 290 0.58 8.38 11.62
C THR A 290 -0.56 8.72 10.66
N GLY A 291 -1.83 8.64 11.10
CA GLY A 291 -2.98 8.78 10.21
C GLY A 291 -3.14 7.62 9.22
N ALA A 292 -2.41 6.51 9.43
CA ALA A 292 -2.51 5.32 8.59
C ALA A 292 -3.92 4.71 8.57
N LEU A 293 -4.61 4.70 9.72
CA LEU A 293 -6.02 4.34 9.79
C LEU A 293 -6.90 5.29 8.97
N ALA A 294 -6.52 6.56 8.83
CA ALA A 294 -7.23 7.53 7.99
C ALA A 294 -7.09 7.25 6.50
N ALA A 295 -6.12 6.44 6.08
CA ALA A 295 -6.10 5.91 4.72
C ALA A 295 -7.15 4.80 4.51
N LEU A 296 -7.50 4.03 5.55
CA LEU A 296 -8.53 2.99 5.49
C LEU A 296 -9.94 3.56 5.36
N ALA A 297 -10.19 4.77 5.86
CA ALA A 297 -11.48 5.49 5.73
C ALA A 297 -11.95 5.64 4.28
N HIS A 298 -11.00 5.59 3.35
CA HIS A 298 -11.18 5.81 1.93
C HIS A 298 -11.29 4.53 1.12
N LEU A 299 -11.24 3.38 1.79
CA LEU A 299 -11.46 2.10 1.14
C LEU A 299 -12.98 1.89 1.00
N PRO A 300 -13.53 1.99 -0.22
CA PRO A 300 -14.98 2.03 -0.43
C PRO A 300 -15.69 0.72 -0.03
N ARG A 301 -14.93 -0.39 0.04
CA ARG A 301 -15.45 -1.72 0.37
C ARG A 301 -15.14 -2.22 1.76
N LEU A 302 -14.32 -1.52 2.54
CA LEU A 302 -13.90 -2.05 3.84
C LEU A 302 -15.13 -2.23 4.75
N ARG A 303 -15.53 -3.48 4.96
CA ARG A 303 -16.68 -3.88 5.78
C ARG A 303 -16.22 -4.42 7.13
N CYS A 304 -15.12 -5.16 7.13
CA CYS A 304 -14.57 -5.79 8.32
C CYS A 304 -13.13 -5.34 8.52
N LEU A 305 -12.81 -4.92 9.75
CA LEU A 305 -11.46 -4.59 10.15
C LEU A 305 -11.16 -5.34 11.44
N ARG A 306 -10.06 -6.10 11.45
CA ARG A 306 -9.54 -6.71 12.68
C ARG A 306 -8.27 -5.98 13.11
N ILE A 307 -8.18 -5.65 14.38
CA ILE A 307 -7.01 -4.98 14.96
C ILE A 307 -6.63 -5.59 16.31
N SER A 308 -5.35 -5.52 16.63
CA SER A 308 -4.80 -5.92 17.91
C SER A 308 -5.39 -5.12 19.09
N ALA A 309 -5.89 -5.85 20.08
CA ALA A 309 -6.34 -5.36 21.36
C ALA A 309 -5.23 -5.54 22.40
N SER A 310 -4.28 -4.62 22.41
CA SER A 310 -3.20 -4.67 23.40
C SER A 310 -3.76 -4.32 24.80
N PHE A 311 -3.97 -5.33 25.65
CA PHE A 311 -4.66 -5.21 26.95
C PHE A 311 -4.01 -4.19 27.88
N HIS A 312 -2.67 -4.15 27.92
CA HIS A 312 -1.89 -3.19 28.71
C HIS A 312 -1.99 -1.73 28.22
N LYS A 313 -2.46 -1.50 26.99
CA LYS A 313 -2.67 -0.16 26.42
C LYS A 313 -4.15 0.18 26.25
N LEU A 314 -5.11 -0.65 26.67
CA LEU A 314 -6.54 -0.36 26.53
C LEU A 314 -6.98 0.92 27.28
N ASN A 315 -6.37 1.22 28.43
CA ASN A 315 -6.59 2.51 29.10
C ASN A 315 -6.02 3.72 28.30
N ASN A 316 -5.00 3.48 27.46
CA ASN A 316 -4.50 4.44 26.46
C ASN A 316 -5.20 4.29 25.09
N LEU A 317 -6.09 3.31 24.91
CA LEU A 317 -6.92 3.22 23.72
C LEU A 317 -8.01 4.28 23.77
N PHE A 318 -8.47 4.75 24.93
CA PHE A 318 -9.40 5.90 24.95
C PHE A 318 -8.83 7.13 24.22
N SER A 319 -7.53 7.43 24.42
CA SER A 319 -6.84 8.49 23.70
C SER A 319 -6.47 8.11 22.25
N SER A 320 -6.35 6.82 21.96
CA SER A 320 -6.03 6.30 20.60
C SER A 320 -7.27 6.05 19.73
N LEU A 321 -8.44 5.83 20.33
CA LEU A 321 -9.74 5.65 19.69
C LEU A 321 -10.30 7.00 19.29
N ASN A 322 -10.05 8.07 20.07
CA ASN A 322 -10.29 9.45 19.61
C ASN A 322 -9.53 9.82 18.32
N LEU A 323 -8.52 9.02 17.96
CA LEU A 323 -7.72 9.16 16.75
C LEU A 323 -8.15 8.14 15.66
N LEU A 324 -9.15 7.28 15.92
CA LEU A 324 -9.80 6.53 14.85
C LEU A 324 -10.54 7.53 13.95
N PRO A 325 -10.26 7.52 12.65
CA PRO A 325 -11.05 8.27 11.69
C PRO A 325 -12.44 7.64 11.58
N ASN A 326 -13.42 8.43 11.13
CA ASN A 326 -14.68 7.86 10.67
C ASN A 326 -14.38 6.90 9.50
N LEU A 327 -14.79 5.64 9.65
CA LEU A 327 -14.69 4.60 8.62
C LEU A 327 -16.11 4.34 8.07
N PRO A 328 -16.61 5.17 7.12
CA PRO A 328 -18.04 5.28 6.82
C PRO A 328 -18.67 4.01 6.22
N HIS A 329 -17.84 3.06 5.77
CA HIS A 329 -18.29 1.81 5.16
C HIS A 329 -18.12 0.59 6.06
N LEU A 330 -17.45 0.76 7.21
CA LEU A 330 -17.14 -0.32 8.15
C LEU A 330 -18.41 -0.78 8.86
N LEU A 331 -18.66 -2.08 8.80
CA LEU A 331 -19.82 -2.73 9.42
C LEU A 331 -19.43 -3.58 10.63
N GLN A 332 -18.20 -4.09 10.66
CA GLN A 332 -17.69 -4.98 11.69
C GLN A 332 -16.27 -4.58 12.09
N LEU A 333 -16.04 -4.48 13.40
CA LEU A 333 -14.75 -4.23 14.01
C LEU A 333 -14.47 -5.37 14.99
N GLU A 334 -13.38 -6.09 14.79
CA GLU A 334 -12.93 -7.15 15.69
C GLU A 334 -11.66 -6.71 16.42
N LEU A 335 -11.71 -6.78 17.74
CA LEU A 335 -10.59 -6.50 18.62
C LEU A 335 -10.01 -7.85 19.06
N VAL A 336 -8.88 -8.21 18.49
CA VAL A 336 -8.23 -9.51 18.71
C VAL A 336 -7.18 -9.35 19.81
N PRO A 337 -7.25 -10.08 20.93
CA PRO A 337 -6.27 -9.97 21.98
C PRO A 337 -4.91 -10.44 21.48
N ASP A 338 -3.86 -9.75 21.89
CA ASP A 338 -2.49 -10.13 21.53
C ASP A 338 -1.94 -11.28 22.42
N ASP A 339 -2.64 -11.61 23.52
CA ASP A 339 -2.33 -12.67 24.48
C ASP A 339 -3.60 -13.52 24.74
N ASP A 340 -3.51 -14.63 25.49
CA ASP A 340 -4.66 -15.52 25.84
C ASP A 340 -5.73 -14.87 26.77
N HIS A 341 -5.75 -13.55 26.90
CA HIS A 341 -6.67 -12.83 27.77
C HIS A 341 -7.88 -12.28 27.00
N GLU A 342 -9.09 -12.54 27.49
CA GLU A 342 -10.33 -12.00 26.92
C GLU A 342 -10.34 -10.47 26.91
N VAL A 343 -10.63 -9.87 25.75
CA VAL A 343 -10.80 -8.41 25.61
C VAL A 343 -12.08 -7.96 26.31
N THR A 344 -11.96 -7.19 27.40
CA THR A 344 -13.12 -6.56 28.05
C THR A 344 -13.13 -5.06 27.80
N LEU A 345 -14.20 -4.56 27.19
CA LEU A 345 -14.40 -3.13 26.95
C LEU A 345 -15.39 -2.56 27.98
N SER A 346 -15.10 -1.37 28.51
CA SER A 346 -16.08 -0.64 29.31
C SER A 346 -17.23 -0.16 28.42
N LYS A 347 -18.41 0.06 29.03
CA LYS A 347 -19.58 0.55 28.28
C LYS A 347 -19.34 1.92 27.64
N GLU A 348 -18.55 2.77 28.29
CA GLU A 348 -18.19 4.09 27.75
C GLU A 348 -17.35 3.97 26.47
N VAL A 349 -16.38 3.04 26.45
CA VAL A 349 -15.54 2.79 25.27
C VAL A 349 -16.36 2.28 24.09
N VAL A 350 -17.27 1.33 24.35
CA VAL A 350 -18.16 0.80 23.32
C VAL A 350 -19.03 1.91 22.73
N HIS A 351 -19.62 2.76 23.56
CA HIS A 351 -20.44 3.88 23.10
C HIS A 351 -19.64 4.84 22.21
N LEU A 352 -18.43 5.22 22.64
CA LEU A 352 -17.55 6.11 21.89
C LEU A 352 -17.20 5.54 20.50
N ILE A 353 -16.93 4.23 20.39
CA ILE A 353 -16.62 3.58 19.11
C ILE A 353 -17.80 3.70 18.14
N TYR A 354 -19.04 3.46 18.60
CA TYR A 354 -20.24 3.62 17.76
C TYR A 354 -20.50 5.09 17.40
N GLU A 355 -20.09 6.04 18.24
CA GLU A 355 -20.20 7.48 17.95
C GLU A 355 -19.21 7.92 16.86
N ILE A 356 -17.98 7.38 16.89
CA ILE A 356 -16.91 7.68 15.91
C ILE A 356 -17.18 6.98 14.57
N ILE A 357 -17.73 5.76 14.60
CA ILE A 357 -18.03 4.95 13.41
C ILE A 357 -19.53 4.61 13.40
N PRO A 358 -20.41 5.54 12.97
CA PRO A 358 -21.86 5.34 13.00
C PRO A 358 -22.36 4.19 12.11
N SER A 359 -21.57 3.77 11.12
CA SER A 359 -21.92 2.66 10.22
C SER A 359 -21.75 1.28 10.86
N LEU A 360 -21.07 1.21 12.01
CA LEU A 360 -20.72 -0.04 12.66
C LEU A 360 -21.99 -0.78 13.13
N ARG A 361 -22.08 -2.07 12.79
CA ARG A 361 -23.21 -2.95 13.18
C ARG A 361 -22.79 -4.00 14.20
N SER A 362 -21.51 -4.34 14.25
CA SER A 362 -20.96 -5.35 15.14
C SER A 362 -19.59 -4.93 15.65
N LEU A 363 -19.44 -4.93 16.97
CA LEU A 363 -18.15 -4.80 17.66
C LEU A 363 -17.92 -6.09 18.44
N LYS A 364 -16.87 -6.83 18.08
CA LYS A 364 -16.52 -8.09 18.73
C LYS A 364 -15.17 -7.96 19.44
N PRO A 365 -15.14 -7.97 20.78
CA PRO A 365 -13.95 -8.45 21.48
C PRO A 365 -13.86 -9.96 21.23
N VAL A 366 -12.82 -10.41 20.52
CA VAL A 366 -12.60 -11.83 20.20
C VAL A 366 -11.93 -12.53 21.37
#